data_AF-A0A523SQP1-F1
#
_entry.id   AF-A0A523SQP1-F1
#
_cell.length_a   1.000
_cell.length_b   1.000
_cell.length_c   1.000
_cell.angle_alpha   90.00
_cell.angle_beta   90.00
_cell.angle_gamma   90.00
#
_symmetry.space_group_name_H-M   'P 1'
#
loop_
_entity.id
_entity.type
_entity.pdbx_description
1 polymer ?
#
loop_
_entity_poly.entity_id
_entity_poly.type
_entity_poly.pdbx_seq_one_letter_code
_entity_poly.pdbx_strand_id
1 'polypeptide(L)'
;MVELRKIEKLVRAEKKGFINKRDKFLVELLQGKKCSGTVKDSKGKIVFQKGKKITEEKCKKVNFGNLVFPEKAVYGKVNINGIYEKYNDHIEKLNVFYRRKKENKISGDELPYGVIEKIKVFIAERRRLSVGDKLSGRHGNKGVIARIVPEEDMPYMENGTPVDIILNPLGVPSRMNLGQILETHLGWAAQTLGYKVETPVFEGATVDEIKTELKKAQLSTDGKTVLFDGFTGDPFKSKVTVGYAYIMKLSHMVDDKIHARSSGPYSLITQQPLGGKAQFGGQRFGEMEVWALQAYGAAYTLQEILTVKSDDVSGRTHLYESIIKGENLPEPGLPASFNVLIKELQGLCLDIELGKDKI
;
A
#
# COMPACT_ATOMS: atom_id res chain seq x y z
N MET A 1 13.57 -24.17 13.52
CA MET A 1 12.86 -25.15 14.38
C MET A 1 11.59 -24.63 15.08
N VAL A 2 11.52 -23.36 15.51
CA VAL A 2 10.33 -22.81 16.21
C VAL A 2 9.08 -22.76 15.32
N GLU A 3 9.23 -22.38 14.05
CA GLU A 3 8.10 -22.35 13.09
C GLU A 3 7.54 -23.74 12.77
N LEU A 4 8.40 -24.75 12.61
CA LEU A 4 7.98 -26.14 12.40
C LEU A 4 7.12 -26.65 13.56
N ARG A 5 7.51 -26.33 14.80
CA ARG A 5 6.69 -26.63 15.99
C ARG A 5 5.35 -25.89 16.00
N LYS A 6 5.29 -24.64 15.50
CA LYS A 6 4.03 -23.89 15.34
C LYS A 6 3.11 -24.53 14.30
N ILE A 7 3.66 -24.89 13.14
CA ILE A 7 2.92 -25.56 12.05
C ILE A 7 2.41 -26.93 12.53
N GLU A 8 3.24 -27.70 13.24
CA GLU A 8 2.83 -28.99 13.78
C GLU A 8 1.68 -28.85 14.81
N LYS A 9 1.75 -27.85 15.69
CA LYS A 9 0.66 -27.54 16.63
C LYS A 9 -0.63 -27.15 15.90
N LEU A 10 -0.55 -26.33 14.85
CA LEU A 10 -1.70 -25.92 14.04
C LEU A 10 -2.36 -27.13 13.36
N VAL A 11 -1.57 -27.95 12.66
CA VAL A 11 -2.08 -29.15 11.97
C VAL A 11 -2.68 -30.16 12.95
N ARG A 12 -2.09 -30.33 14.14
CA ARG A 12 -2.66 -31.18 15.21
C ARG A 12 -3.98 -30.62 15.74
N ALA A 13 -4.07 -29.30 15.93
CA ALA A 13 -5.29 -28.63 16.39
C ALA A 13 -6.42 -28.74 15.35
N GLU A 14 -6.13 -28.50 14.07
CA GLU A 14 -7.10 -28.66 12.98
C GLU A 14 -7.59 -30.10 12.86
N LYS A 15 -6.69 -31.09 12.86
CA LYS A 15 -7.06 -32.51 12.86
C LYS A 15 -7.99 -32.85 14.02
N LYS A 16 -7.66 -32.41 15.24
CA LYS A 16 -8.51 -32.62 16.42
C LYS A 16 -9.87 -31.94 16.27
N GLY A 17 -9.90 -30.73 15.68
CA GLY A 17 -11.14 -30.02 15.36
C GLY A 17 -12.02 -30.77 14.36
N PHE A 18 -11.43 -31.31 13.29
CA PHE A 18 -12.14 -32.12 12.29
C PHE A 18 -12.66 -33.44 12.86
N ILE A 19 -11.86 -34.13 13.68
CA ILE A 19 -12.27 -35.36 14.38
C ILE A 19 -13.45 -35.05 15.32
N ASN A 20 -13.37 -33.96 16.09
CA ASN A 20 -14.47 -33.56 16.98
C ASN A 20 -15.74 -33.18 16.22
N LYS A 21 -15.62 -32.50 15.07
CA LYS A 21 -16.78 -32.17 14.21
C LYS A 21 -17.41 -33.42 13.63
N ARG A 22 -16.60 -34.36 13.14
CA ARG A 22 -17.06 -35.68 12.68
C ARG A 22 -17.80 -36.40 13.79
N ASP A 23 -17.21 -36.49 14.97
CA ASP A 23 -17.76 -37.25 16.09
C ASP A 23 -19.07 -36.63 16.59
N LYS A 24 -19.17 -35.30 16.67
CA LYS A 24 -20.44 -34.60 16.96
C LYS A 24 -21.52 -34.89 15.91
N PHE A 25 -21.16 -34.76 14.63
CA PHE A 25 -22.08 -35.02 13.51
C PHE A 25 -22.56 -36.47 13.49
N LEU A 26 -21.68 -37.43 13.80
CA LEU A 26 -22.03 -38.85 13.92
C LEU A 26 -22.91 -39.13 15.14
N VAL A 27 -22.69 -38.47 16.28
CA VAL A 27 -23.55 -38.59 17.47
C VAL A 27 -24.97 -38.12 17.17
N GLU A 28 -25.14 -36.95 16.54
CA GLU A 28 -26.44 -36.42 16.13
C GLU A 28 -27.16 -37.34 15.13
N LEU A 29 -26.43 -37.88 14.15
CA LEU A 29 -27.00 -38.75 13.12
C LEU A 29 -27.39 -40.15 13.61
N LEU A 30 -26.69 -40.68 14.62
CA LEU A 30 -26.86 -42.05 15.12
C LEU A 30 -27.82 -42.12 16.31
N GLN A 31 -28.06 -41.02 17.03
CA GLN A 31 -28.96 -40.99 18.19
C GLN A 31 -30.39 -41.40 17.80
N GLY A 32 -30.96 -42.35 18.55
CA GLY A 32 -32.35 -42.80 18.36
C GLY A 32 -32.60 -43.77 17.21
N LYS A 33 -31.61 -44.04 16.34
CA LYS A 33 -31.73 -44.99 15.23
C LYS A 33 -31.45 -46.44 15.67
N LYS A 34 -32.06 -47.42 14.98
CA LYS A 34 -31.86 -48.87 15.20
C LYS A 34 -30.71 -49.39 14.36
N CYS A 35 -29.86 -50.25 14.94
CA CYS A 35 -28.74 -50.89 14.24
C CYS A 35 -29.19 -51.92 13.21
N SER A 36 -28.90 -51.66 11.92
CA SER A 36 -29.14 -52.60 10.81
C SER A 36 -28.14 -53.76 10.79
N GLY A 37 -26.91 -53.54 11.26
CA GLY A 37 -25.85 -54.54 11.39
C GLY A 37 -25.02 -54.37 12.67
N THR A 38 -24.25 -55.39 13.02
CA THR A 38 -23.35 -55.36 14.18
C THR A 38 -22.09 -54.55 13.84
N VAL A 39 -21.84 -53.46 14.56
CA VAL A 39 -20.63 -52.62 14.39
C VAL A 39 -19.55 -53.12 15.34
N LYS A 40 -18.36 -53.36 14.81
CA LYS A 40 -17.20 -53.82 15.57
C LYS A 40 -16.13 -52.73 15.61
N ASP A 41 -15.36 -52.73 16.69
CA ASP A 41 -14.09 -52.01 16.78
C ASP A 41 -13.01 -52.72 15.95
N SER A 42 -11.92 -52.04 15.62
CA SER A 42 -10.78 -52.58 14.86
C SER A 42 -10.14 -53.82 15.51
N LYS A 43 -10.38 -54.02 16.82
CA LYS A 43 -9.97 -55.21 17.60
C LYS A 43 -11.03 -56.32 17.65
N GLY A 44 -12.08 -56.24 16.83
CA GLY A 44 -13.14 -57.25 16.75
C GLY A 44 -14.21 -57.20 17.85
N LYS A 45 -14.07 -56.29 18.83
CA LYS A 45 -15.04 -56.11 19.92
C LYS A 45 -16.34 -55.49 19.40
N ILE A 46 -17.48 -56.07 19.76
CA ILE A 46 -18.80 -55.58 19.32
C ILE A 46 -19.14 -54.30 20.10
N VAL A 47 -19.33 -53.19 19.39
CA VAL A 47 -19.65 -51.87 19.96
C VAL A 47 -21.15 -51.59 19.86
N PHE A 48 -21.77 -51.92 18.72
CA PHE A 48 -23.21 -51.83 18.53
C PHE A 48 -23.77 -53.16 18.02
N GLN A 49 -24.76 -53.73 18.72
CA GLN A 49 -25.42 -54.98 18.34
C GLN A 49 -26.61 -54.72 17.43
N LYS A 50 -26.82 -55.60 16.43
CA LYS A 50 -27.96 -55.56 15.51
C LYS A 50 -29.30 -55.49 16.27
N GLY A 51 -30.20 -54.61 15.83
CA GLY A 51 -31.57 -54.47 16.34
C GLY A 51 -31.76 -53.59 17.59
N LYS A 52 -30.71 -53.26 18.34
CA LYS A 52 -30.79 -52.37 19.51
C LYS A 52 -30.80 -50.89 19.10
N LYS A 53 -31.49 -50.05 19.87
CA LYS A 53 -31.44 -48.58 19.73
C LYS A 53 -30.10 -48.06 20.25
N ILE A 54 -29.52 -47.12 19.53
CA ILE A 54 -28.29 -46.44 19.93
C ILE A 54 -28.63 -45.35 20.96
N THR A 55 -28.10 -45.47 22.18
CA THR A 55 -28.27 -44.48 23.25
C THR A 55 -27.13 -43.47 23.27
N GLU A 56 -27.45 -42.22 23.65
CA GLU A 56 -26.52 -41.09 23.63
C GLU A 56 -25.27 -41.33 24.50
N GLU A 57 -25.44 -41.96 25.66
CA GLU A 57 -24.34 -42.32 26.57
C GLU A 57 -23.34 -43.31 25.95
N LYS A 58 -23.82 -44.22 25.09
CA LYS A 58 -22.95 -45.16 24.38
C LYS A 58 -22.22 -44.49 23.23
N CYS A 59 -22.86 -43.56 22.51
CA CYS A 59 -22.19 -42.77 21.47
C CYS A 59 -21.05 -41.89 22.03
N LYS A 60 -21.24 -41.26 23.21
CA LYS A 60 -20.22 -40.41 23.82
C LYS A 60 -18.99 -41.16 24.35
N LYS A 61 -19.13 -42.46 24.68
CA LYS A 61 -18.04 -43.30 25.19
C LYS A 61 -17.22 -44.02 24.10
N VAL A 62 -17.66 -43.95 22.85
CA VAL A 62 -17.05 -44.71 21.74
C VAL A 62 -16.09 -43.83 20.95
N ASN A 63 -14.89 -44.35 20.69
CA ASN A 63 -13.95 -43.71 19.78
C ASN A 63 -14.32 -44.06 18.33
N PHE A 64 -14.98 -43.13 17.66
CA PHE A 64 -15.42 -43.27 16.28
C PHE A 64 -14.27 -43.46 15.27
N GLY A 65 -13.01 -43.19 15.63
CA GLY A 65 -11.86 -43.37 14.75
C GLY A 65 -11.49 -44.82 14.42
N ASN A 66 -11.90 -45.80 15.24
CA ASN A 66 -11.49 -47.20 15.12
C ASN A 66 -12.62 -48.16 14.72
N LEU A 67 -13.82 -47.64 14.44
CA LEU A 67 -14.99 -48.46 14.13
C LEU A 67 -14.97 -48.93 12.67
N VAL A 68 -15.26 -50.20 12.45
CA VAL A 68 -15.48 -50.78 11.12
C VAL A 68 -16.98 -50.95 10.91
N PHE A 69 -17.54 -50.17 9.98
CA PHE A 69 -18.94 -50.25 9.59
C PHE A 69 -19.10 -51.21 8.40
N PRO A 70 -20.07 -52.16 8.43
CA PRO A 70 -20.32 -53.05 7.30
C PRO A 70 -20.79 -52.30 6.03
N GLU A 71 -20.52 -52.84 4.84
CA GLU A 71 -20.78 -52.24 3.51
C GLU A 71 -22.23 -51.77 3.27
N LYS A 72 -23.19 -52.29 4.04
CA LYS A 72 -24.61 -51.87 4.03
C LYS A 72 -25.09 -51.31 5.37
N ALA A 73 -24.24 -50.59 6.11
CA ALA A 73 -24.63 -49.89 7.34
C ALA A 73 -25.45 -48.62 7.02
N VAL A 74 -26.60 -48.80 6.37
CA VAL A 74 -27.57 -47.72 6.14
C VAL A 74 -28.38 -47.54 7.42
N TYR A 75 -28.18 -46.41 8.10
CA TYR A 75 -29.04 -45.93 9.19
C TYR A 75 -29.96 -44.85 8.64
N GLY A 76 -31.05 -45.26 7.98
CA GLY A 76 -32.06 -44.35 7.42
C GLY A 76 -31.53 -43.45 6.30
N LYS A 77 -31.09 -44.06 5.18
CA LYS A 77 -30.65 -43.41 3.92
C LYS A 77 -29.31 -42.62 3.92
N VAL A 78 -28.49 -42.66 4.97
CA VAL A 78 -27.20 -41.94 5.02
C VAL A 78 -26.00 -42.91 4.91
N ASN A 79 -25.08 -42.65 3.98
CA ASN A 79 -23.85 -43.41 3.79
C ASN A 79 -22.76 -42.95 4.78
N ILE A 80 -22.59 -43.70 5.87
CA ILE A 80 -21.60 -43.42 6.91
C ILE A 80 -20.17 -43.59 6.37
N ASN A 81 -19.92 -44.58 5.52
CA ASN A 81 -18.59 -44.83 4.94
C ASN A 81 -18.14 -43.65 4.07
N GLY A 82 -19.03 -43.06 3.27
CA GLY A 82 -18.73 -41.86 2.48
C GLY A 82 -18.44 -40.61 3.32
N ILE A 83 -18.96 -40.54 4.56
CA ILE A 83 -18.58 -39.49 5.51
C ILE A 83 -17.16 -39.76 6.02
N TYR A 84 -16.86 -40.99 6.44
CA TYR A 84 -15.51 -41.36 6.88
C TYR A 84 -14.46 -41.14 5.80
N GLU A 85 -14.74 -41.52 4.55
CA GLU A 85 -13.88 -41.26 3.39
C GLU A 85 -13.60 -39.77 3.22
N LYS A 86 -14.64 -38.91 3.18
CA LYS A 86 -14.46 -37.45 3.05
C LYS A 86 -13.60 -36.85 4.17
N TYR A 87 -13.79 -37.30 5.41
CA TYR A 87 -13.00 -36.81 6.55
C TYR A 87 -11.56 -37.35 6.53
N ASN A 88 -11.37 -38.61 6.12
CA ASN A 88 -10.05 -39.22 5.99
C ASN A 88 -9.25 -38.57 4.85
N ASP A 89 -9.87 -38.33 3.69
CA ASP A 89 -9.30 -37.58 2.57
C ASP A 89 -8.83 -36.19 3.01
N HIS A 90 -9.62 -35.51 3.84
CA HIS A 90 -9.25 -34.19 4.35
C HIS A 90 -8.07 -34.25 5.33
N ILE A 91 -8.04 -35.25 6.21
CA ILE A 91 -6.91 -35.49 7.12
C ILE A 91 -5.65 -35.86 6.33
N GLU A 92 -5.78 -36.62 5.24
CA GLU A 92 -4.69 -36.97 4.34
C GLU A 92 -4.15 -35.75 3.60
N LYS A 93 -5.03 -34.88 3.07
CA LYS A 93 -4.64 -33.59 2.49
C LYS A 93 -3.85 -32.72 3.47
N LEU A 94 -4.28 -32.66 4.73
CA LEU A 94 -3.55 -31.96 5.80
C LEU A 94 -2.18 -32.61 6.10
N ASN A 95 -2.09 -33.94 6.06
CA ASN A 95 -0.83 -34.67 6.21
C ASN A 95 0.15 -34.38 5.08
N VAL A 96 -0.33 -34.41 3.84
CA VAL A 96 0.46 -34.11 2.64
C VAL A 96 0.95 -32.66 2.69
N PHE A 97 0.08 -31.72 3.04
CA PHE A 97 0.44 -30.31 3.21
C PHE A 97 1.53 -30.12 4.28
N TYR A 98 1.38 -30.78 5.44
CA TYR A 98 2.39 -30.75 6.49
C TYR A 98 3.72 -31.34 6.02
N ARG A 99 3.69 -32.49 5.34
CA ARG A 99 4.87 -33.17 4.81
C ARG A 99 5.61 -32.28 3.83
N ARG A 100 4.90 -31.69 2.86
CA ARG A 100 5.48 -30.76 1.87
C ARG A 100 6.11 -29.52 2.52
N LYS A 101 5.44 -28.91 3.51
CA LYS A 101 6.02 -27.77 4.25
C LYS A 101 7.23 -28.17 5.08
N LYS A 102 7.23 -29.37 5.65
CA LYS A 102 8.36 -29.91 6.40
C LYS A 102 9.55 -30.16 5.47
N GLU A 103 9.33 -30.79 4.33
CA GLU A 103 10.35 -31.05 3.31
C GLU A 103 10.95 -29.75 2.77
N ASN A 104 10.13 -28.77 2.37
CA ASN A 104 10.61 -27.48 1.91
C ASN A 104 11.48 -26.77 2.95
N LYS A 105 11.13 -26.86 4.25
CA LYS A 105 11.92 -26.24 5.32
C LYS A 105 13.20 -27.00 5.65
N ILE A 106 13.30 -28.29 5.33
CA ILE A 106 14.50 -29.12 5.51
C ILE A 106 15.45 -28.98 4.32
N SER A 107 14.89 -28.94 3.11
CA SER A 107 15.64 -28.86 1.85
C SER A 107 16.37 -27.53 1.67
N GLY A 108 16.08 -26.53 2.51
CA GLY A 108 16.62 -25.18 2.39
C GLY A 108 15.92 -24.35 1.31
N ASP A 109 16.25 -23.06 1.27
CA ASP A 109 15.78 -22.17 0.21
C ASP A 109 16.80 -22.20 -0.94
N GLU A 110 16.32 -22.05 -2.19
CA GLU A 110 17.21 -21.88 -3.34
C GLU A 110 17.92 -20.53 -3.25
N LEU A 111 19.25 -20.58 -3.13
CA LEU A 111 20.12 -19.41 -3.09
C LEU A 111 20.83 -19.24 -4.45
N PRO A 112 21.04 -17.99 -4.90
CA PRO A 112 21.89 -17.73 -6.06
C PRO A 112 23.29 -18.34 -5.87
N TYR A 113 23.93 -18.75 -6.98
CA TYR A 113 25.29 -19.28 -6.94
C TYR A 113 26.25 -18.31 -6.25
N GLY A 114 27.05 -18.80 -5.31
CA GLY A 114 27.99 -18.01 -4.50
C GLY A 114 27.39 -17.40 -3.22
N VAL A 115 26.09 -17.51 -2.97
CA VAL A 115 25.44 -17.04 -1.72
C VAL A 115 25.26 -18.21 -0.75
N ILE A 116 25.92 -18.13 0.40
CA ILE A 116 25.87 -19.18 1.44
C ILE A 116 24.64 -19.02 2.34
N GLU A 117 24.32 -17.78 2.72
CA GLU A 117 23.18 -17.47 3.60
C GLU A 117 22.52 -16.15 3.18
N LYS A 118 21.19 -16.05 3.32
CA LYS A 118 20.43 -14.82 3.03
C LYS A 118 19.53 -14.45 4.21
N ILE A 119 19.85 -13.34 4.85
CA ILE A 119 19.07 -12.78 5.96
C ILE A 119 18.12 -11.70 5.41
N LYS A 120 16.83 -11.81 5.71
CA LYS A 120 15.81 -10.80 5.36
C LYS A 120 15.30 -10.14 6.64
N VAL A 121 15.49 -8.83 6.76
CA VAL A 121 14.98 -8.02 7.87
C VAL A 121 13.81 -7.19 7.37
N PHE A 122 12.67 -7.26 8.04
CA PHE A 122 11.49 -6.46 7.73
C PHE A 122 11.41 -5.30 8.72
N ILE A 123 11.37 -4.07 8.20
CA ILE A 123 11.21 -2.85 8.98
C ILE A 123 9.83 -2.27 8.64
N ALA A 124 9.05 -1.94 9.67
CA ALA A 124 7.76 -1.30 9.51
C ALA A 124 7.82 0.11 10.10
N GLU A 125 7.34 1.09 9.34
CA GLU A 125 7.27 2.50 9.74
C GLU A 125 5.83 2.99 9.58
N ARG A 126 5.33 3.75 10.57
CA ARG A 126 4.04 4.44 10.46
C ARG A 126 4.28 5.91 10.08
N ARG A 127 4.05 6.23 8.81
CA ARG A 127 4.17 7.60 8.30
C ARG A 127 2.90 8.41 8.57
N ARG A 128 3.06 9.62 9.13
CA ARG A 128 1.96 10.57 9.37
C ARG A 128 1.69 11.41 8.13
N LEU A 129 0.62 12.20 8.18
CA LEU A 129 0.32 13.22 7.18
C LEU A 129 1.27 14.42 7.40
N SER A 130 1.89 14.92 6.35
CA SER A 130 2.80 16.07 6.41
C SER A 130 2.50 17.09 5.31
N VAL A 131 2.97 18.33 5.51
CA VAL A 131 2.92 19.37 4.49
C VAL A 131 3.71 18.91 3.26
N GLY A 132 3.14 19.05 2.07
CA GLY A 132 3.72 18.54 0.83
C GLY A 132 3.19 17.16 0.37
N ASP A 133 2.49 16.41 1.23
CA ASP A 133 1.84 15.16 0.82
C ASP A 133 0.71 15.44 -0.17
N LYS A 134 0.51 14.49 -1.12
CA LYS A 134 -0.52 14.61 -2.16
C LYS A 134 -1.81 13.91 -1.75
N LEU A 135 -2.93 14.64 -1.84
CA LEU A 135 -4.29 14.16 -1.60
C LEU A 135 -5.11 14.21 -2.89
N SER A 136 -6.21 13.47 -2.91
CA SER A 136 -7.19 13.47 -4.01
C SER A 136 -8.60 13.25 -3.49
N GLY A 137 -9.57 14.01 -3.99
CA GLY A 137 -10.97 13.59 -3.92
C GLY A 137 -11.31 12.56 -5.00
N ARG A 138 -12.56 12.07 -4.99
CA ARG A 138 -13.07 11.11 -5.98
C ARG A 138 -13.33 11.72 -7.36
N HIS A 139 -13.53 13.04 -7.42
CA HIS A 139 -13.89 13.78 -8.64
C HIS A 139 -12.67 14.37 -9.38
N GLY A 140 -11.50 13.74 -9.26
CA GLY A 140 -10.28 14.15 -9.95
C GLY A 140 -9.60 15.41 -9.40
N ASN A 141 -10.10 15.96 -8.29
CA ASN A 141 -9.51 17.09 -7.58
C ASN A 141 -8.30 16.64 -6.76
N LYS A 142 -7.12 16.70 -7.38
CA LYS A 142 -5.83 16.42 -6.73
C LYS A 142 -5.24 17.70 -6.16
N GLY A 143 -4.64 17.61 -4.97
CA GLY A 143 -4.02 18.74 -4.28
C GLY A 143 -2.80 18.30 -3.47
N VAL A 144 -2.02 19.28 -3.03
CA VAL A 144 -0.92 19.10 -2.09
C VAL A 144 -1.29 19.84 -0.80
N ILE A 145 -0.97 19.27 0.35
CA ILE A 145 -1.22 19.94 1.64
C ILE A 145 -0.27 21.14 1.73
N ALA A 146 -0.84 22.34 1.79
CA ALA A 146 -0.08 23.59 1.90
C ALA A 146 0.28 23.91 3.36
N ARG A 147 -0.65 23.67 4.30
CA ARG A 147 -0.48 23.98 5.72
C ARG A 147 -1.33 23.04 6.56
N ILE A 148 -0.82 22.69 7.74
CA ILE A 148 -1.59 22.06 8.83
C ILE A 148 -1.71 23.14 9.90
N VAL A 149 -2.94 23.47 10.28
CA VAL A 149 -3.24 24.50 11.27
C VAL A 149 -3.87 23.88 12.52
N PRO A 150 -3.75 24.53 13.68
CA PRO A 150 -4.52 24.15 14.88
C PRO A 150 -6.03 24.22 14.65
N GLU A 151 -6.79 23.54 15.51
CA GLU A 151 -8.25 23.45 15.39
C GLU A 151 -8.94 24.79 15.68
N GLU A 152 -8.38 25.57 16.61
CA GLU A 152 -8.85 26.90 17.00
C GLU A 152 -8.76 27.95 15.88
N ASP A 153 -7.83 27.77 14.94
CA ASP A 153 -7.62 28.66 13.80
C ASP A 153 -8.58 28.34 12.64
N MET A 154 -9.28 27.20 12.68
CA MET A 154 -10.16 26.76 11.60
C MET A 154 -11.51 27.48 11.66
N PRO A 155 -12.08 27.84 10.50
CA PRO A 155 -13.47 28.28 10.43
C PRO A 155 -14.42 27.29 11.08
N TYR A 156 -15.40 27.79 11.82
CA TYR A 156 -16.36 26.96 12.55
C TYR A 156 -17.81 27.32 12.22
N MET A 157 -18.70 26.34 12.37
CA MET A 157 -20.15 26.48 12.18
C MET A 157 -20.82 27.08 13.43
N GLU A 158 -22.08 27.51 13.32
CA GLU A 158 -22.88 28.06 14.44
C GLU A 158 -22.93 27.13 15.68
N ASN A 159 -22.80 25.81 15.47
CA ASN A 159 -22.77 24.83 16.54
C ASN A 159 -21.37 24.66 17.19
N GLY A 160 -20.39 25.49 16.82
CA GLY A 160 -19.01 25.45 17.31
C GLY A 160 -18.13 24.37 16.68
N THR A 161 -18.63 23.59 15.71
CA THR A 161 -17.83 22.55 15.05
C THR A 161 -16.90 23.17 14.00
N PRO A 162 -15.58 23.00 14.10
CA PRO A 162 -14.63 23.47 13.10
C PRO A 162 -14.66 22.61 11.84
N VAL A 163 -14.26 23.19 10.71
CA VAL A 163 -14.09 22.44 9.45
C VAL A 163 -12.73 21.75 9.42
N ASP A 164 -12.62 20.59 8.77
CA ASP A 164 -11.35 19.83 8.69
C ASP A 164 -10.47 20.25 7.50
N ILE A 165 -11.09 20.53 6.34
CA ILE A 165 -10.38 20.78 5.08
C ILE A 165 -11.04 21.95 4.35
N ILE A 166 -10.23 22.91 3.95
CA ILE A 166 -10.65 24.03 3.10
C ILE A 166 -10.20 23.76 1.66
N LEU A 167 -11.16 23.74 0.73
CA LEU A 167 -10.91 23.54 -0.70
C LEU A 167 -11.11 24.85 -1.48
N ASN A 168 -10.29 25.06 -2.50
CA ASN A 168 -10.41 26.23 -3.38
C ASN A 168 -11.60 26.05 -4.36
N PRO A 169 -12.60 26.95 -4.34
CA PRO A 169 -13.78 26.84 -5.21
C PRO A 169 -13.49 27.11 -6.69
N LEU A 170 -12.41 27.82 -7.02
CA LEU A 170 -12.08 28.21 -8.41
C LEU A 170 -11.81 27.01 -9.32
N GLY A 171 -11.39 25.88 -8.74
CA GLY A 171 -11.12 24.65 -9.48
C GLY A 171 -12.38 23.97 -10.03
N VAL A 172 -13.56 24.25 -9.45
CA VAL A 172 -14.82 23.62 -9.86
C VAL A 172 -15.34 24.10 -11.21
N PRO A 173 -15.54 25.42 -11.46
CA PRO A 173 -16.03 25.89 -12.75
C PRO A 173 -15.02 25.64 -13.87
N SER A 174 -13.71 25.76 -13.58
CA SER A 174 -12.65 25.54 -14.57
C SER A 174 -12.57 24.09 -15.07
N ARG A 175 -12.86 23.11 -14.20
CA ARG A 175 -12.76 21.67 -14.54
C ARG A 175 -14.12 20.99 -14.78
N MET A 176 -15.21 21.71 -14.56
CA MET A 176 -16.59 21.24 -14.66
C MET A 176 -16.90 19.96 -13.87
N ASN A 177 -16.25 19.75 -12.73
CA ASN A 177 -16.47 18.61 -11.84
C ASN A 177 -17.49 18.93 -10.74
N LEU A 178 -18.72 19.27 -11.14
CA LEU A 178 -19.83 19.63 -10.25
C LEU A 178 -20.24 18.51 -9.28
N GLY A 179 -19.96 17.25 -9.64
CA GLY A 179 -20.23 16.09 -8.80
C GLY A 179 -19.64 16.19 -7.39
N GLN A 180 -18.52 16.90 -7.20
CA GLN A 180 -17.93 17.10 -5.87
C GLN A 180 -18.83 17.92 -4.94
N ILE A 181 -19.57 18.89 -5.49
CA ILE A 181 -20.50 19.72 -4.70
C ILE A 181 -21.72 18.87 -4.34
N LEU A 182 -22.24 18.09 -5.29
CA LEU A 182 -23.36 17.19 -5.06
C LEU A 182 -23.03 16.11 -4.02
N GLU A 183 -21.83 15.53 -4.09
CA GLU A 183 -21.29 14.62 -3.07
C GLU A 183 -21.25 15.29 -1.71
N THR A 184 -20.72 16.51 -1.64
CA THR A 184 -20.58 17.28 -0.38
C THR A 184 -21.94 17.53 0.27
N HIS A 185 -22.95 17.94 -0.52
CA HIS A 185 -24.31 18.19 -0.03
C HIS A 185 -25.00 16.91 0.45
N LEU A 186 -24.95 15.85 -0.35
CA LEU A 186 -25.58 14.57 -0.01
C LEU A 186 -24.88 13.91 1.18
N GLY A 187 -23.54 14.01 1.25
CA GLY A 187 -22.74 13.56 2.39
C GLY A 187 -23.09 14.30 3.67
N TRP A 188 -23.42 15.60 3.58
CA TRP A 188 -23.88 16.36 4.74
C TRP A 188 -25.23 15.88 5.27
N ALA A 189 -26.22 15.73 4.39
CA ALA A 189 -27.52 15.19 4.76
C ALA A 189 -27.40 13.77 5.38
N ALA A 190 -26.60 12.91 4.76
CA ALA A 190 -26.38 11.53 5.20
C ALA A 190 -25.71 11.44 6.57
N GLN A 191 -24.70 12.29 6.83
CA GLN A 191 -24.02 12.34 8.12
C GLN A 191 -24.96 12.85 9.23
N THR A 192 -25.76 13.88 8.96
CA THR A 192 -26.71 14.44 9.93
C THR A 192 -27.84 13.46 10.27
N LEU A 193 -28.34 12.72 9.28
CA LEU A 193 -29.41 11.73 9.46
C LEU A 193 -28.90 10.33 9.88
N GLY A 194 -27.59 10.08 9.83
CA GLY A 194 -26.96 8.85 10.29
C GLY A 194 -27.15 7.64 9.37
N TYR A 195 -27.26 7.85 8.05
CA TYR A 195 -27.38 6.76 7.07
C TYR A 195 -26.23 6.75 6.05
N LYS A 196 -26.06 5.63 5.36
CA LYS A 196 -25.11 5.49 4.26
C LYS A 196 -25.83 5.62 2.94
N VAL A 197 -25.21 6.32 1.98
CA VAL A 197 -25.78 6.53 0.65
C VAL A 197 -25.06 5.66 -0.36
N GLU A 198 -25.85 5.04 -1.24
CA GLU A 198 -25.38 4.40 -2.46
C GLU A 198 -26.04 5.11 -3.64
N THR A 199 -25.23 5.58 -4.58
CA THR A 199 -25.72 6.22 -5.81
C THR A 199 -25.11 5.47 -7.01
N PRO A 200 -25.93 4.84 -7.86
CA PRO A 200 -25.46 4.25 -9.11
C PRO A 200 -24.71 5.25 -9.99
N VAL A 201 -23.79 4.74 -10.82
CA VAL A 201 -22.90 5.59 -11.64
C VAL A 201 -23.64 6.38 -12.72
N PHE A 202 -24.66 5.76 -13.34
CA PHE A 202 -25.42 6.36 -14.46
C PHE A 202 -26.85 6.78 -14.08
N GLU A 203 -27.38 6.31 -12.95
CA GLU A 203 -28.67 6.67 -12.39
C GLU A 203 -28.45 7.19 -10.95
N GLY A 204 -27.69 8.28 -10.86
CA GLY A 204 -27.35 8.90 -9.57
C GLY A 204 -28.49 9.71 -8.98
N ALA A 205 -28.31 10.14 -7.72
CA ALA A 205 -29.26 11.01 -7.04
C ALA A 205 -29.47 12.32 -7.81
N THR A 206 -30.73 12.66 -8.04
CA THR A 206 -31.12 13.92 -8.68
C THR A 206 -30.94 15.10 -7.72
N VAL A 207 -30.83 16.32 -8.26
CA VAL A 207 -30.69 17.53 -7.45
C VAL A 207 -31.89 17.73 -6.51
N ASP A 208 -33.09 17.36 -6.94
CA ASP A 208 -34.31 17.52 -6.15
C ASP A 208 -34.40 16.49 -5.02
N GLU A 209 -33.92 15.26 -5.24
CA GLU A 209 -33.74 14.27 -4.17
C GLU A 209 -32.73 14.77 -3.13
N ILE A 210 -31.56 15.28 -3.56
CA ILE A 210 -30.55 15.83 -2.64
C ILE A 210 -31.13 16.99 -1.82
N LYS A 211 -31.87 17.91 -2.44
CA LYS A 211 -32.56 19.00 -1.73
C LYS A 211 -33.59 18.47 -0.74
N THR A 212 -34.30 17.40 -1.08
CA THR A 212 -35.29 16.77 -0.20
C THR A 212 -34.61 16.14 1.02
N GLU A 213 -33.47 15.47 0.83
CA GLU A 213 -32.67 14.93 1.93
C GLU A 213 -32.08 16.04 2.81
N LEU A 214 -31.58 17.15 2.23
CA LEU A 214 -31.15 18.32 3.00
C LEU A 214 -32.27 18.90 3.86
N LYS A 215 -33.50 19.01 3.32
CA LYS A 215 -34.66 19.47 4.09
C LYS A 215 -35.01 18.51 5.23
N LYS A 216 -34.97 17.20 4.98
CA LYS A 216 -35.20 16.18 6.03
C LYS A 216 -34.16 16.30 7.15
N ALA A 217 -32.92 16.60 6.80
CA ALA A 217 -31.83 16.87 7.74
C ALA A 217 -31.89 18.23 8.44
N GLN A 218 -32.92 19.05 8.19
CA GLN A 218 -33.06 20.42 8.69
C GLN A 218 -31.90 21.35 8.27
N LEU A 219 -31.28 21.07 7.13
CA LEU A 219 -30.20 21.86 6.53
C LEU A 219 -30.75 22.77 5.43
N SER A 220 -29.99 23.81 5.08
CA SER A 220 -30.34 24.71 3.98
C SER A 220 -30.36 23.96 2.64
N THR A 221 -31.37 24.22 1.82
CA THR A 221 -31.54 23.56 0.51
C THR A 221 -30.45 23.90 -0.51
N ASP A 222 -29.74 25.01 -0.31
CA ASP A 222 -28.60 25.40 -1.15
C ASP A 222 -27.28 24.78 -0.69
N GLY A 223 -27.29 24.00 0.40
CA GLY A 223 -26.10 23.35 0.97
C GLY A 223 -25.09 24.34 1.55
N LYS A 224 -25.54 25.56 1.89
CA LYS A 224 -24.67 26.61 2.45
C LYS A 224 -25.07 26.96 3.88
N THR A 225 -24.07 27.33 4.68
CA THR A 225 -24.25 27.84 6.05
C THR A 225 -23.36 29.05 6.31
N VAL A 226 -23.65 29.75 7.40
CA VAL A 226 -22.76 30.79 7.92
C VAL A 226 -21.60 30.09 8.63
N LEU A 227 -20.38 30.51 8.28
CA LEU A 227 -19.17 30.13 9.00
C LEU A 227 -18.65 31.37 9.71
N PHE A 228 -17.95 31.15 10.82
CA PHE A 228 -17.24 32.16 11.59
C PHE A 228 -15.74 31.95 11.40
N ASP A 229 -14.99 33.04 11.34
CA ASP A 229 -13.53 33.01 11.27
C ASP A 229 -12.94 32.60 12.61
N GLY A 230 -12.06 31.59 12.63
CA GLY A 230 -11.40 31.10 13.85
C GLY A 230 -10.48 32.14 14.49
N PHE A 231 -9.91 33.06 13.70
CA PHE A 231 -8.98 34.07 14.22
C PHE A 231 -9.69 35.26 14.87
N THR A 232 -10.78 35.74 14.27
CA THR A 232 -11.47 36.96 14.68
C THR A 232 -12.78 36.70 15.41
N GLY A 233 -13.42 35.56 15.16
CA GLY A 233 -14.78 35.24 15.61
C GLY A 233 -15.88 35.88 14.76
N ASP A 234 -15.53 36.68 13.75
CA ASP A 234 -16.50 37.38 12.91
C ASP A 234 -17.14 36.41 11.87
N PRO A 235 -18.43 36.57 11.56
CA PRO A 235 -19.08 35.79 10.51
C PRO A 235 -18.57 36.19 9.12
N PHE A 236 -18.37 35.22 8.23
CA PHE A 236 -18.07 35.51 6.83
C PHE A 236 -19.24 36.23 6.14
N LYS A 237 -18.91 37.17 5.23
CA LYS A 237 -19.89 37.99 4.50
C LYS A 237 -20.89 37.17 3.66
N SER A 238 -20.46 36.02 3.14
CA SER A 238 -21.25 35.15 2.27
C SER A 238 -21.36 33.77 2.88
N LYS A 239 -22.52 33.14 2.75
CA LYS A 239 -22.70 31.74 3.15
C LYS A 239 -21.79 30.83 2.32
N VAL A 240 -21.16 29.88 3.00
CA VAL A 240 -20.17 28.96 2.44
C VAL A 240 -20.78 27.58 2.31
N THR A 241 -20.44 26.87 1.23
CA THR A 241 -20.82 25.46 1.07
C THR A 241 -19.99 24.61 2.03
N VAL A 242 -20.66 23.87 2.90
CA VAL A 242 -20.07 22.96 3.88
C VAL A 242 -20.66 21.57 3.65
N GLY A 243 -19.94 20.52 4.03
CA GLY A 243 -20.44 19.16 3.99
C GLY A 243 -19.32 18.13 4.01
N TYR A 244 -19.68 16.88 3.75
CA TYR A 244 -18.75 15.76 3.84
C TYR A 244 -18.39 15.25 2.45
N ALA A 245 -17.10 15.31 2.11
CA ALA A 245 -16.54 14.77 0.88
C ALA A 245 -15.55 13.66 1.19
N TYR A 246 -15.47 12.65 0.31
CA TYR A 246 -14.53 11.55 0.48
C TYR A 246 -13.14 11.91 -0.06
N ILE A 247 -12.19 12.11 0.85
CA ILE A 247 -10.79 12.44 0.54
C ILE A 247 -9.89 11.22 0.71
N MET A 248 -9.00 11.00 -0.26
CA MET A 248 -8.03 9.92 -0.29
C MET A 248 -6.61 10.46 -0.21
N LYS A 249 -5.75 9.78 0.54
CA LYS A 249 -4.31 9.99 0.53
C LYS A 249 -3.66 9.19 -0.61
N LEU A 250 -2.88 9.86 -1.46
CA LEU A 250 -2.14 9.18 -2.52
C LEU A 250 -0.80 8.67 -1.98
N SER A 251 -0.21 7.68 -2.67
CA SER A 251 1.13 7.15 -2.35
C SER A 251 2.26 8.15 -2.61
N HIS A 252 1.98 9.32 -3.19
CA HIS A 252 2.97 10.36 -3.48
C HIS A 252 3.27 11.17 -2.22
N MET A 253 4.14 10.63 -1.37
CA MET A 253 4.64 11.26 -0.16
C MET A 253 5.71 12.31 -0.48
N VAL A 254 5.82 13.33 0.36
CA VAL A 254 6.88 14.35 0.23
C VAL A 254 8.27 13.80 0.55
N ASP A 255 8.37 12.96 1.59
CA ASP A 255 9.64 12.39 2.07
C ASP A 255 10.36 11.55 1.00
N ASP A 256 9.58 10.90 0.14
CA ASP A 256 10.11 10.10 -0.95
C ASP A 256 10.70 10.99 -2.07
N LYS A 257 10.26 12.24 -2.19
CA LYS A 257 10.67 13.20 -3.23
C LYS A 257 11.81 14.12 -2.82
N ILE A 258 11.90 14.50 -1.55
CA ILE A 258 12.99 15.36 -1.07
C ILE A 258 14.32 14.62 -1.24
N HIS A 259 15.26 15.27 -1.91
CA HIS A 259 16.62 14.78 -2.10
C HIS A 259 17.53 15.98 -2.40
N ALA A 260 18.66 16.05 -1.69
CA ALA A 260 19.67 17.07 -1.88
C ALA A 260 21.05 16.42 -1.85
N ARG A 261 22.01 17.05 -2.54
CA ARG A 261 23.36 16.56 -2.70
C ARG A 261 24.34 17.74 -2.71
N SER A 262 25.46 17.57 -2.02
CA SER A 262 26.65 18.41 -2.17
C SER A 262 27.70 17.70 -3.04
N SER A 263 28.30 16.62 -2.53
CA SER A 263 29.23 15.73 -3.24
C SER A 263 28.70 14.30 -3.26
N GLY A 264 29.28 13.39 -4.05
CA GLY A 264 28.89 11.98 -4.02
C GLY A 264 29.56 11.15 -5.13
N PRO A 265 29.05 9.95 -5.46
CA PRO A 265 29.63 9.12 -6.51
C PRO A 265 29.49 9.73 -7.91
N TYR A 266 30.51 9.49 -8.72
CA TYR A 266 30.66 9.92 -10.10
C TYR A 266 30.77 8.72 -11.05
N SER A 267 30.40 8.93 -12.31
CA SER A 267 30.60 7.95 -13.39
C SER A 267 32.09 7.75 -13.67
N LEU A 268 32.50 6.50 -13.89
CA LEU A 268 33.90 6.18 -14.22
C LEU A 268 34.32 6.72 -15.58
N ILE A 269 33.40 6.78 -16.55
CA ILE A 269 33.69 7.16 -17.93
C ILE A 269 33.75 8.68 -18.06
N THR A 270 32.64 9.36 -17.80
CA THR A 270 32.51 10.81 -18.04
C THR A 270 32.86 11.66 -16.83
N GLN A 271 33.14 11.06 -15.67
CA GLN A 271 33.37 11.76 -14.40
C GLN A 271 32.20 12.65 -13.93
N GLN A 272 31.03 12.54 -14.55
CA GLN A 272 29.83 13.29 -14.15
C GLN A 272 29.14 12.68 -12.93
N PRO A 273 28.43 13.49 -12.12
CA PRO A 273 27.68 12.97 -10.98
C PRO A 273 26.63 11.95 -11.43
N LEU A 274 26.48 10.83 -10.69
CA LEU A 274 25.44 9.84 -10.99
C LEU A 274 24.03 10.42 -10.86
N GLY A 275 23.04 9.83 -11.52
CA GLY A 275 21.64 10.24 -11.47
C GLY A 275 20.81 9.46 -10.45
N GLY A 276 19.76 10.09 -9.93
CA GLY A 276 18.73 9.44 -9.12
C GLY A 276 19.02 9.35 -7.63
N LYS A 277 17.96 9.48 -6.81
CA LYS A 277 18.02 9.52 -5.34
C LYS A 277 18.72 8.29 -4.73
N ALA A 278 18.48 7.10 -5.28
CA ALA A 278 19.01 5.85 -4.75
C ALA A 278 20.55 5.76 -4.76
N GLN A 279 21.20 6.46 -5.69
CA GLN A 279 22.67 6.50 -5.82
C GLN A 279 23.26 7.79 -5.23
N PHE A 280 22.48 8.50 -4.41
CA PHE A 280 22.79 9.84 -3.95
C PHE A 280 23.08 10.79 -5.13
N GLY A 281 22.35 10.64 -6.24
CA GLY A 281 22.63 11.29 -7.51
C GLY A 281 22.33 12.79 -7.57
N GLY A 282 22.87 13.47 -8.57
CA GLY A 282 22.65 14.89 -8.84
C GLY A 282 21.40 15.12 -9.69
N GLN A 283 20.94 16.37 -9.75
CA GLN A 283 19.91 16.77 -10.69
C GLN A 283 20.53 17.05 -12.06
N ARG A 284 19.81 16.68 -13.12
CA ARG A 284 20.26 16.97 -14.48
C ARG A 284 20.03 18.44 -14.77
N PHE A 285 21.10 19.16 -15.09
CA PHE A 285 21.03 20.46 -15.73
C PHE A 285 20.90 20.22 -17.24
N GLY A 286 19.74 20.51 -17.80
CA GLY A 286 19.41 20.18 -19.19
C GLY A 286 19.78 21.28 -20.17
N GLU A 287 19.57 20.99 -21.45
CA GLU A 287 19.87 21.89 -22.55
C GLU A 287 19.00 23.16 -22.51
N MET A 288 17.72 23.03 -22.16
CA MET A 288 16.82 24.18 -22.04
C MET A 288 17.23 25.12 -20.90
N GLU A 289 17.76 24.58 -19.80
CA GLU A 289 18.30 25.41 -18.71
C GLU A 289 19.61 26.13 -19.11
N VAL A 290 20.45 25.49 -19.93
CA VAL A 290 21.63 26.13 -20.54
C VAL A 290 21.21 27.30 -21.42
N TRP A 291 20.24 27.10 -22.32
CA TRP A 291 19.73 28.17 -23.18
C TRP A 291 19.15 29.33 -22.37
N ALA A 292 18.43 29.03 -21.29
CA ALA A 292 17.92 30.06 -20.40
C ALA A 292 19.05 30.91 -19.82
N LEU A 293 20.13 30.30 -19.30
CA LEU A 293 21.28 31.06 -18.77
C LEU A 293 22.04 31.84 -19.85
N GLN A 294 22.15 31.30 -21.06
CA GLN A 294 22.73 32.00 -22.19
C GLN A 294 21.91 33.23 -22.58
N ALA A 295 20.57 33.13 -22.60
CA ALA A 295 19.69 34.26 -22.88
C ALA A 295 19.81 35.39 -21.84
N TYR A 296 20.09 35.04 -20.58
CA TYR A 296 20.41 36.01 -19.54
C TYR A 296 21.83 36.60 -19.64
N GLY A 297 22.70 36.05 -20.49
CA GLY A 297 24.11 36.44 -20.57
C GLY A 297 24.95 36.01 -19.35
N ALA A 298 24.48 35.00 -18.59
CA ALA A 298 25.12 34.55 -17.35
C ALA A 298 26.33 33.63 -17.60
N ALA A 299 27.35 34.15 -18.28
CA ALA A 299 28.50 33.37 -18.75
C ALA A 299 29.28 32.68 -17.62
N TYR A 300 29.61 33.41 -16.53
CA TYR A 300 30.35 32.85 -15.39
C TYR A 300 29.57 31.77 -14.65
N THR A 301 28.27 31.96 -14.43
CA THR A 301 27.40 30.96 -13.79
C THR A 301 27.30 29.70 -14.64
N LEU A 302 27.16 29.86 -15.95
CA LEU A 302 27.08 28.73 -16.87
C LEU A 302 28.40 27.96 -16.93
N GLN A 303 29.53 28.67 -17.00
CA GLN A 303 30.86 28.07 -16.97
C GLN A 303 31.07 27.25 -15.69
N GLU A 304 30.74 27.82 -14.53
CA GLU A 304 30.85 27.14 -13.23
C GLU A 304 30.02 25.84 -13.18
N ILE A 305 28.76 25.89 -13.63
CA ILE A 305 27.85 24.73 -13.63
C ILE A 305 28.36 23.61 -14.54
N LEU A 306 28.84 23.95 -15.75
CA LEU A 306 29.25 22.97 -16.75
C LEU A 306 30.64 22.37 -16.48
N THR A 307 31.50 23.04 -15.70
CA THR A 307 32.90 22.63 -15.48
C THR A 307 33.14 22.17 -14.04
N VAL A 308 33.51 23.10 -13.16
CA VAL A 308 33.94 22.87 -11.77
C VAL A 308 32.86 22.27 -10.87
N LYS A 309 31.58 22.28 -11.25
CA LYS A 309 30.50 21.57 -10.54
C LYS A 309 30.16 20.19 -11.13
N SER A 310 30.65 19.87 -12.33
CA SER A 310 30.27 18.68 -13.09
C SER A 310 31.41 17.70 -13.23
N ASP A 311 32.26 17.83 -14.26
CA ASP A 311 33.20 16.81 -14.73
C ASP A 311 34.65 17.30 -14.85
N ASP A 312 34.97 18.50 -14.36
CA ASP A 312 36.34 18.90 -14.10
C ASP A 312 36.85 18.26 -12.79
N VAL A 313 37.61 17.18 -12.92
CA VAL A 313 38.10 16.39 -11.77
C VAL A 313 39.01 17.23 -10.87
N SER A 314 39.96 17.97 -11.45
CA SER A 314 40.86 18.86 -10.74
C SER A 314 40.11 20.04 -10.14
N GLY A 315 39.29 20.72 -10.94
CA GLY A 315 38.58 21.94 -10.56
C GLY A 315 37.61 21.72 -9.40
N ARG A 316 36.92 20.56 -9.35
CA ARG A 316 36.03 20.21 -8.23
C ARG A 316 36.74 20.14 -6.88
N THR A 317 37.90 19.49 -6.83
CA THR A 317 38.68 19.33 -5.59
C THR A 317 39.17 20.68 -5.11
N HIS A 318 39.73 21.48 -6.02
CA HIS A 318 40.21 22.84 -5.70
C HIS A 318 39.05 23.76 -5.29
N LEU A 319 37.90 23.67 -5.97
CA LEU A 319 36.70 24.44 -5.63
C LEU A 319 36.26 24.15 -4.19
N TYR A 320 36.20 22.87 -3.84
CA TYR A 320 35.81 22.45 -2.49
C TYR A 320 36.80 22.95 -1.43
N GLU A 321 38.11 22.84 -1.68
CA GLU A 321 39.14 23.36 -0.79
C GLU A 321 39.08 24.89 -0.64
N SER A 322 38.88 25.61 -1.74
CA SER A 322 38.84 27.07 -1.76
C SER A 322 37.63 27.58 -0.96
N ILE A 323 36.46 26.92 -1.08
CA ILE A 323 35.27 27.24 -0.29
C ILE A 323 35.52 27.04 1.20
N ILE A 324 36.22 25.97 1.59
CA ILE A 324 36.54 25.70 3.00
C ILE A 324 37.53 26.73 3.56
N LYS A 325 38.54 27.11 2.77
CA LYS A 325 39.58 28.07 3.15
C LYS A 325 39.10 29.53 3.08
N GLY A 326 37.97 29.79 2.42
CA GLY A 326 37.49 31.15 2.15
C GLY A 326 38.32 31.88 1.09
N GLU A 327 38.97 31.13 0.21
CA GLU A 327 39.78 31.64 -0.91
C GLU A 327 38.92 31.84 -2.17
N ASN A 328 39.46 32.56 -3.14
CA ASN A 328 38.79 32.76 -4.42
C ASN A 328 38.66 31.44 -5.21
N LEU A 329 37.63 31.38 -6.05
CA LEU A 329 37.34 30.20 -6.87
C LEU A 329 38.47 29.92 -7.87
N PRO A 330 38.80 28.64 -8.14
CA PRO A 330 39.80 28.27 -9.12
C PRO A 330 39.33 28.57 -10.56
N GLU A 331 40.28 28.72 -11.48
CA GLU A 331 39.96 28.76 -12.91
C GLU A 331 39.47 27.38 -13.41
N PRO A 332 38.44 27.34 -14.27
CA PRO A 332 37.87 26.10 -14.77
C PRO A 332 38.75 25.45 -15.84
N GLY A 333 38.89 24.12 -15.78
CA GLY A 333 39.59 23.32 -16.78
C GLY A 333 38.70 22.79 -17.91
N LEU A 334 39.30 21.96 -18.76
CA LEU A 334 38.59 21.23 -19.81
C LEU A 334 37.74 20.08 -19.22
N PRO A 335 36.44 20.00 -19.55
CA PRO A 335 35.57 18.89 -19.14
C PRO A 335 36.11 17.51 -19.51
N ALA A 336 36.00 16.54 -18.58
CA ALA A 336 36.39 15.16 -18.87
C ALA A 336 35.55 14.54 -20.00
N SER A 337 34.27 14.89 -20.11
CA SER A 337 33.38 14.42 -21.18
C SER A 337 33.87 14.80 -22.58
N PHE A 338 34.47 15.98 -22.72
CA PHE A 338 35.04 16.43 -24.00
C PHE A 338 36.27 15.60 -24.39
N ASN A 339 37.12 15.25 -23.42
CA ASN A 339 38.26 14.35 -23.66
C ASN A 339 37.79 12.95 -24.07
N VAL A 340 36.70 12.44 -23.47
CA VAL A 340 36.10 11.16 -23.87
C VAL A 340 35.62 11.23 -25.32
N LEU A 341 34.92 12.31 -25.71
CA LEU A 341 34.48 12.52 -27.10
C LEU A 341 35.65 12.49 -28.09
N ILE A 342 36.75 13.19 -27.80
CA ILE A 342 37.95 13.16 -28.65
C ILE A 342 38.47 11.74 -28.80
N LYS A 343 38.54 10.97 -27.70
CA LYS A 343 39.04 9.59 -27.72
C LYS A 343 38.10 8.65 -28.48
N GLU A 344 36.78 8.86 -28.41
CA GLU A 344 35.81 8.10 -29.19
C GLU A 344 35.97 8.35 -30.69
N LEU A 345 36.14 9.61 -31.09
CA LEU A 345 36.37 9.96 -32.49
C LEU A 345 37.73 9.45 -33.01
N GLN A 346 38.80 9.53 -32.21
CA GLN A 346 40.09 8.91 -32.52
C GLN A 346 39.99 7.39 -32.66
N GLY A 347 39.11 6.75 -31.88
CA GLY A 347 38.79 5.33 -32.02
C GLY A 347 38.14 4.94 -33.36
N LEU A 348 37.56 5.90 -34.07
CA LEU A 348 37.04 5.74 -35.44
C LEU A 348 38.09 5.98 -36.53
N CYS A 349 39.38 6.05 -36.16
CA CYS A 349 40.49 6.40 -37.04
C CYS A 349 40.41 7.83 -37.61
N LEU A 350 39.75 8.75 -36.91
CA LEU A 350 39.78 10.18 -37.22
C LEU A 350 40.94 10.84 -36.46
N ASP A 351 41.84 11.49 -37.18
CA ASP A 351 42.92 12.26 -36.55
C ASP A 351 42.38 13.61 -36.08
N ILE A 352 42.25 13.75 -34.76
CA ILE A 352 41.72 14.95 -34.10
C ILE A 352 42.72 15.39 -33.06
N GLU A 353 43.25 16.59 -33.27
CA GLU A 353 44.11 17.28 -32.32
C GLU A 353 43.46 18.61 -31.92
N LEU A 354 43.61 18.99 -30.64
CA LEU A 354 43.22 20.31 -30.20
C LEU A 354 44.27 21.31 -30.66
N GLY A 355 43.95 22.01 -31.76
CA GLY A 355 44.75 23.14 -32.21
C GLY A 355 44.84 24.20 -31.12
N LYS A 356 46.06 24.67 -30.84
CA LYS A 356 46.22 25.96 -30.15
C LYS A 356 46.08 27.04 -31.21
N ASP A 357 45.03 27.84 -31.16
CA ASP A 357 45.04 29.09 -31.90
C ASP A 357 46.23 29.92 -31.40
N LYS A 358 47.16 30.21 -32.32
CA LYS A 358 48.11 31.30 -32.16
C LYS A 358 47.29 32.60 -32.27
N ILE A 359 46.79 33.10 -31.15
CA ILE A 359 46.37 34.50 -31.06
C ILE A 359 47.62 35.35 -30.86
#